data_AF-A0A2A6M0S2-F1
#
_entry.id   AF-A0A2A6M0S2-F1
#
_cell.length_a   1.000
_cell.length_b   1.000
_cell.length_c   1.000
_cell.angle_alpha   90.00
_cell.angle_beta   90.00
_cell.angle_gamma   90.00
#
_symmetry.space_group_name_H-M   'P 1'
#
loop_
_entity.id
_entity.type
_entity.pdbx_description
1 polymer ?
#
loop_
_entity_poly.entity_id
_entity_poly.type
_entity_poly.pdbx_seq_one_letter_code
_entity_poly.pdbx_strand_id
1 'polypeptide(L)' 'MNVDHSTDMLSLYPDEMRMLREMFDCALVERQWSSNCQAAEALAAKIVDFHQTGVNDADDLFTMIRRF' A
#
# COMPACT_ATOMS: atom_id res chain seq x y z
N MET A 1 -3.36 30.68 1.18
CA MET A 1 -4.39 29.69 0.81
C MET A 1 -4.28 29.44 -0.68
N ASN A 2 -4.60 28.21 -1.08
CA ASN A 2 -4.50 27.62 -2.41
C ASN A 2 -3.12 27.09 -2.81
N VAL A 3 -2.72 25.96 -2.21
CA VAL A 3 -1.80 25.04 -2.89
C VAL A 3 -2.69 24.04 -3.62
N ASP A 4 -2.90 24.32 -4.90
CA ASP A 4 -3.56 23.43 -5.85
C ASP A 4 -2.77 22.11 -5.90
N HIS A 5 -3.32 21.06 -5.27
CA HIS A 5 -2.70 19.73 -5.18
C HIS A 5 -3.21 18.78 -6.29
N SER A 6 -3.80 19.32 -7.35
CA SER A 6 -4.50 18.50 -8.35
C SER A 6 -3.59 17.95 -9.45
N THR A 7 -2.26 18.14 -9.35
CA THR A 7 -1.30 17.74 -10.41
C THR A 7 -0.01 17.10 -9.87
N ASP A 8 -0.11 16.23 -8.86
CA ASP A 8 0.98 15.30 -8.50
C ASP A 8 0.41 13.89 -8.32
N MET A 9 -0.16 13.35 -9.38
CA MET A 9 -0.97 12.14 -9.33
C MET A 9 -0.16 10.83 -9.36
N LEU A 10 1.18 10.88 -9.20
CA LEU A 10 2.04 9.68 -9.36
C LEU A 10 3.40 9.74 -8.63
N SER A 11 3.76 10.83 -7.95
CA SER A 11 4.94 10.80 -7.07
C SER A 11 4.50 10.26 -5.72
N LEU A 12 4.43 8.94 -5.59
CA LEU A 12 4.46 8.28 -4.28
C LEU A 12 5.59 8.94 -3.48
N TYR A 13 5.24 9.75 -2.47
CA TYR A 13 6.25 10.39 -1.63
C TYR A 13 7.13 9.27 -1.04
N PRO A 14 8.44 9.49 -0.87
CA PRO A 14 9.34 8.45 -0.35
C PRO A 14 8.90 7.92 1.02
N ASP A 15 8.13 8.72 1.77
CA ASP A 15 7.49 8.33 3.02
C ASP A 15 6.32 7.34 2.80
N GLU A 16 5.49 7.59 1.79
CA GLU A 16 4.36 6.75 1.42
C GLU A 16 4.84 5.39 0.90
N MET A 17 5.91 5.35 0.08
CA MET A 17 6.54 4.08 -0.33
C MET A 17 7.10 3.28 0.85
N ARG A 18 7.69 3.96 1.84
CA ARG A 18 8.18 3.31 3.06
C ARG A 18 7.03 2.70 3.84
N MET A 19 5.96 3.47 4.03
CA MET A 19 4.75 3.03 4.70
C MET A 19 4.15 1.78 4.03
N LEU A 20 3.96 1.81 2.71
CA LEU A 20 3.44 0.65 1.96
C LEU A 20 4.32 -0.58 2.11
N ARG A 21 5.64 -0.41 2.11
CA ARG A 21 6.59 -1.51 2.29
C ARG A 21 6.58 -2.06 3.71
N GLU A 22 6.49 -1.21 4.73
CA GLU A 22 6.37 -1.65 6.12
C GLU A 22 5.06 -2.39 6.35
N MET A 23 3.94 -1.92 5.77
CA MET A 23 2.65 -2.62 5.85
C MET A 23 2.71 -3.98 5.18
N PHE A 24 3.33 -4.07 4.01
CA PHE A 24 3.52 -5.33 3.31
C PHE A 24 4.37 -6.31 4.12
N ASP A 25 5.49 -5.85 4.69
CA ASP A 25 6.38 -6.68 5.51
C ASP A 25 5.67 -7.17 6.79
N CYS A 26 4.96 -6.29 7.48
CA CYS A 26 4.12 -6.66 8.64
C CYS A 26 3.08 -7.73 8.27
N ALA A 27 2.35 -7.56 7.16
CA ALA A 27 1.35 -8.52 6.73
C ALA A 27 1.96 -9.88 6.35
N LEU A 28 3.16 -9.90 5.77
CA LEU A 28 3.90 -11.13 5.50
C LEU A 28 4.31 -11.83 6.80
N VAL A 29 4.85 -11.09 7.77
CA VAL A 29 5.28 -11.63 9.07
C VAL A 29 4.08 -12.18 9.85
N GLU A 30 2.98 -11.44 9.94
CA GLU A 30 1.76 -11.87 10.64
C GLU A 30 1.17 -13.16 10.04
N ARG A 31 1.21 -13.28 8.72
CA ARG A 31 0.68 -14.46 8.00
C ARG A 31 1.70 -15.57 7.81
N GLN A 32 2.93 -15.37 8.28
CA GLN A 32 4.08 -16.24 8.01
C GLN A 32 4.25 -16.55 6.51
N TRP A 33 3.93 -15.58 5.66
CA TRP A 33 4.05 -15.70 4.21
C TRP A 33 5.48 -15.39 3.78
N SER A 34 6.02 -16.23 2.91
CA SER A 34 7.27 -15.91 2.23
C SER A 34 7.02 -14.78 1.24
N SER A 35 7.95 -13.84 1.15
CA SER A 35 7.94 -12.73 0.18
C SER A 35 7.92 -13.20 -1.28
N ASN A 36 8.22 -14.49 -1.53
CA ASN A 36 8.23 -15.11 -2.85
C ASN A 36 7.04 -16.06 -3.08
N CYS A 37 5.95 -15.91 -2.33
CA CYS A 37 4.71 -16.66 -2.53
C CYS A 37 3.73 -15.88 -3.41
N GLN A 38 2.93 -16.61 -4.19
CA GLN A 38 1.86 -16.01 -5.02
C GLN A 38 0.90 -15.13 -4.21
N ALA A 39 0.66 -15.47 -2.93
CA ALA A 39 -0.14 -14.66 -2.03
C ALA A 39 0.52 -13.31 -1.67
N ALA A 40 1.84 -13.27 -1.55
CA ALA A 40 2.61 -12.06 -1.34
C ALA A 40 2.58 -11.16 -2.59
N GLU A 41 2.76 -11.73 -3.77
CA GLU A 41 2.63 -10.97 -5.03
C GLU A 41 1.21 -10.42 -5.21
N ALA A 42 0.18 -11.23 -4.93
CA ALA A 42 -1.21 -10.79 -5.01
C ALA A 42 -1.51 -9.66 -4.00
N LEU A 43 -0.92 -9.72 -2.80
CA LEU A 43 -1.06 -8.66 -1.81
C LEU A 43 -0.38 -7.37 -2.27
N ALA A 44 0.85 -7.46 -2.78
CA ALA A 44 1.58 -6.30 -3.29
C ALA A 44 0.84 -5.63 -4.47
N ALA A 45 0.32 -6.42 -5.41
CA ALA A 45 -0.46 -5.91 -6.53
C ALA A 45 -1.72 -5.19 -6.04
N LYS A 46 -2.36 -5.70 -4.98
CA LYS A 46 -3.59 -5.12 -4.43
C LYS A 46 -3.34 -3.82 -3.68
N ILE A 47 -2.22 -3.72 -2.97
CA ILE A 47 -1.75 -2.47 -2.34
C ILE A 47 -1.55 -1.38 -3.41
N VAL A 48 -0.93 -1.73 -4.53
CA VAL A 48 -0.73 -0.80 -5.66
C VAL A 48 -2.06 -0.42 -6.31
N ASP A 49 -2.97 -1.38 -6.50
CA ASP A 49 -4.31 -1.14 -7.07
C ASP A 49 -5.14 -0.17 -6.20
N PHE A 50 -5.09 -0.33 -4.87
CA PHE A 50 -5.74 0.60 -3.93
C PHE A 50 -5.14 2.01 -4.00
N HIS A 51 -3.81 2.10 -4.07
CA HIS A 51 -3.14 3.40 -4.25
C HIS A 51 -3.57 4.07 -5.57
N GLN A 52 -3.60 3.32 -6.67
CA GLN A 52 -4.00 3.83 -7.98
C GLN A 52 -5.49 4.21 -8.07
N THR A 53 -6.35 3.56 -7.29
CA THR A 53 -7.78 3.90 -7.22
C THR A 53 -8.09 5.09 -6.31
N GLY A 54 -7.06 5.69 -5.69
CA GLY A 54 -7.18 6.88 -4.86
C GLY A 54 -7.41 6.60 -3.37
N VAL A 55 -7.25 5.33 -2.94
CA VAL A 55 -7.18 4.99 -1.52
C VAL A 55 -5.77 5.35 -1.04
N ASN A 56 -5.63 6.58 -0.57
CA ASN A 56 -4.38 7.10 0.00
C ASN A 56 -4.38 7.07 1.53
N ASP A 57 -5.48 6.61 2.14
CA ASP A 57 -5.56 6.49 3.59
C ASP A 57 -4.90 5.21 4.05
N ALA A 58 -3.90 5.38 4.91
CA ALA A 58 -3.12 4.31 5.49
C ALA A 58 -3.97 3.30 6.27
N ASP A 59 -5.00 3.75 6.98
CA ASP A 59 -5.85 2.90 7.81
C ASP A 59 -6.77 2.04 6.93
N ASP A 60 -7.25 2.61 5.83
CA ASP A 60 -8.07 1.90 4.84
C ASP A 60 -7.25 0.84 4.09
N LEU A 61 -6.03 1.20 3.66
CA LEU A 61 -5.04 0.26 3.11
C LEU A 61 -4.74 -0.88 4.11
N PHE A 62 -4.50 -0.55 5.38
CA PHE A 62 -4.22 -1.56 6.40
C PHE A 62 -5.42 -2.49 6.64
N THR A 63 -6.63 -1.93 6.68
CA THR A 63 -7.87 -2.68 6.83
C THR A 63 -8.08 -3.64 5.66
N MET A 64 -7.80 -3.20 4.43
CA MET A 64 -7.92 -4.02 3.24
C MET A 64 -6.85 -5.11 3.16
N ILE A 65 -5.60 -4.79 3.49
CA ILE A 65 -4.49 -5.76 3.61
C ILE A 65 -4.81 -6.82 4.67
N ARG A 66 -5.38 -6.42 5.80
CA ARG A 66 -5.73 -7.33 6.90
C ARG A 66 -6.95 -8.20 6.58
N ARG A 67 -7.85 -7.77 5.68
CA ARG A 67 -9.00 -8.55 5.21
C ARG A 67 -8.68 -9.54 4.09
N PHE A 68 -7.56 -9.38 3.40
CA PHE A 68 -7.08 -10.32 2.38
C PHE A 68 -6.83 -11.71 2.97
#